data_AF-A0A1L9SXN3-F1
#
_entry.id   AF-A0A1L9SXN3-F1
#
_cell.length_a   1.000
_cell.length_b   1.000
_cell.length_c   1.000
_cell.angle_alpha   90.00
_cell.angle_beta   90.00
_cell.angle_gamma   90.00
#
_symmetry.space_group_name_H-M   'P 1'
#
loop_
_entity.id
_entity.type
_entity.pdbx_description
1 polymer ?
#
loop_
_entity_poly.entity_id
_entity_poly.type
_entity_poly.pdbx_seq_one_letter_code
_entity_poly.pdbx_strand_id
1 'polypeptide(L)'
;MPPTSPWYDRVSHISQTGWYGICAALALGTWLVWRLAFRCGRWAIRWHVMQIRRLLAYPLPRPFGHLDMATVQQGSMVALLLTANILPLVLRTRSWATAHRRAANLAVMNFVPLWTGWTFGFPAHLLGIDWSAVAWMHRWFGRMVIIHSVLHGAIAILGDGQPVQAVRQHYVPFLAACSMVLIVPVTLHAVVRRYPQLAMKFHYLLGATGLASMSYHVWMRRSKCLWCLVAAAAYISSHNPDFLRRP
;
A
#
# COMPACT_ATOMS: atom_id res chain seq x y z
N MET A 1 3.13 -39.52 -2.29
CA MET A 1 2.97 -38.07 -2.59
C MET A 1 2.95 -37.92 -4.11
N PRO A 2 1.98 -37.21 -4.72
CA PRO A 2 1.98 -37.03 -6.16
C PRO A 2 3.14 -36.09 -6.56
N PRO A 3 3.76 -36.30 -7.75
CA PRO A 3 4.85 -35.45 -8.21
C PRO A 3 4.34 -34.02 -8.43
N THR A 4 4.95 -33.06 -7.74
CA THR A 4 4.72 -31.64 -7.98
C THR A 4 5.30 -31.27 -9.34
N SER A 5 4.55 -30.49 -10.14
CA SER A 5 5.03 -30.13 -11.48
C SER A 5 6.34 -29.32 -11.38
N PRO A 6 7.26 -29.42 -12.36
CA PRO A 6 8.51 -28.65 -12.35
C PRO A 6 8.27 -27.13 -12.28
N TRP A 7 7.12 -26.70 -12.80
CA TRP A 7 6.63 -25.33 -12.69
C TRP A 7 6.28 -24.95 -11.25
N TYR A 8 5.63 -25.84 -10.51
CA TYR A 8 5.27 -25.64 -9.11
C TYR A 8 6.49 -25.47 -8.20
N ASP A 9 7.57 -26.21 -8.46
CA ASP A 9 8.81 -26.10 -7.70
C ASP A 9 9.57 -24.82 -8.04
N ARG A 10 9.66 -24.44 -9.31
CA ARG A 10 10.32 -23.18 -9.72
C ARG A 10 9.63 -21.95 -9.12
N VAL A 11 8.30 -21.95 -9.14
CA VAL A 11 7.45 -20.89 -8.59
C VAL A 11 7.51 -20.86 -7.05
N SER A 12 7.89 -21.97 -6.41
CA SER A 12 8.00 -22.09 -4.95
C SER A 12 9.22 -21.41 -4.32
N HIS A 13 10.30 -21.23 -5.07
CA HIS A 13 11.54 -20.62 -4.56
C HIS A 13 11.51 -19.08 -4.54
N ILE A 14 10.48 -18.48 -5.13
CA ILE A 14 10.34 -17.03 -5.18
C ILE A 14 9.99 -16.50 -3.79
N SER A 15 10.84 -15.61 -3.26
CA SER A 15 10.63 -14.99 -1.96
C SER A 15 9.32 -14.18 -1.92
N GLN A 16 8.76 -13.94 -0.72
CA GLN A 16 7.54 -13.14 -0.57
C GLN A 16 7.68 -11.74 -1.18
N THR A 17 8.85 -11.11 -1.03
CA THR A 17 9.20 -9.84 -1.68
C THR A 17 9.25 -9.98 -3.19
N GLY A 18 9.76 -11.11 -3.70
CA GLY A 18 9.75 -11.45 -5.12
C GLY A 18 8.32 -11.57 -5.67
N TRP A 19 7.41 -12.22 -4.94
CA TRP A 19 6.00 -12.32 -5.33
C TRP A 19 5.30 -10.97 -5.35
N TYR A 20 5.46 -10.18 -4.29
CA TYR A 20 4.89 -8.83 -4.25
C TYR A 20 5.48 -7.95 -5.36
N GLY A 21 6.80 -8.04 -5.58
CA GLY A 21 7.50 -7.33 -6.64
C GLY A 21 7.01 -7.73 -8.04
N ILE A 22 6.82 -9.03 -8.30
CA ILE A 22 6.28 -9.54 -9.57
C ILE A 22 4.83 -9.08 -9.76
N CYS A 23 3.97 -9.21 -8.74
CA CYS A 23 2.60 -8.74 -8.81
C CYS A 23 2.52 -7.21 -9.03
N ALA A 24 3.33 -6.45 -8.32
CA ALA A 24 3.41 -5.00 -8.47
C ALA A 24 3.99 -4.59 -9.83
N ALA A 25 5.03 -5.27 -10.31
CA ALA A 25 5.65 -5.00 -11.61
C ALA A 25 4.74 -5.40 -12.78
N LEU A 26 3.97 -6.49 -12.65
CA LEU A 26 2.93 -6.84 -13.62
C LEU A 26 1.82 -5.79 -13.59
N ALA A 27 1.35 -5.39 -12.41
CA ALA A 27 0.33 -4.34 -12.29
C ALA A 27 0.78 -3.00 -12.90
N LEU A 28 1.99 -2.55 -12.58
CA LEU A 28 2.60 -1.34 -13.12
C LEU A 28 2.90 -1.47 -14.60
N GLY A 29 3.45 -2.60 -15.04
CA GLY A 29 3.78 -2.88 -16.43
C GLY A 29 2.53 -2.93 -17.30
N THR A 30 1.49 -3.63 -16.89
CA THR A 30 0.18 -3.64 -17.56
C THR A 30 -0.39 -2.24 -17.61
N TRP A 31 -0.33 -1.47 -16.53
CA TRP A 31 -0.81 -0.09 -16.50
C TRP A 31 -0.01 0.84 -17.43
N LEU A 32 1.32 0.69 -17.49
CA LEU A 32 2.20 1.52 -18.31
C LEU A 32 2.05 1.18 -19.81
N VAL A 33 2.05 -0.11 -20.14
CA VAL A 33 1.82 -0.64 -21.51
C VAL A 33 0.45 -0.22 -22.01
N TRP A 34 -0.57 -0.35 -21.16
CA TRP A 34 -1.91 0.17 -21.41
C TRP A 34 -1.78 1.63 -21.81
N ARG A 35 -1.28 2.49 -20.93
CA ARG A 35 -1.16 3.94 -21.14
C ARG A 35 -0.32 4.36 -22.36
N LEU A 36 0.75 3.61 -22.68
CA LEU A 36 1.54 3.83 -23.88
C LEU A 36 0.75 3.47 -25.14
N ALA A 37 0.01 2.35 -25.12
CA ALA A 37 -0.88 1.97 -26.21
C ALA A 37 -2.00 3.02 -26.43
N PHE A 38 -2.46 3.71 -25.37
CA PHE A 38 -3.35 4.88 -25.50
C PHE A 38 -2.70 6.05 -26.24
N ARG A 39 -1.43 6.36 -25.95
CA ARG A 39 -0.73 7.49 -26.57
C ARG A 39 -0.32 7.22 -28.02
N CYS A 40 0.06 5.98 -28.35
CA CYS A 40 0.63 5.64 -29.66
C CYS A 40 -0.41 5.40 -30.77
N GLY A 41 -1.70 5.55 -30.52
CA GLY A 41 -2.69 5.92 -31.55
C GLY A 41 -2.74 5.08 -32.84
N ARG A 42 -2.45 3.77 -32.82
CA ARG A 42 -2.67 2.91 -34.00
C ARG A 42 -4.17 2.74 -34.25
N TRP A 43 -4.64 3.00 -35.46
CA TRP A 43 -6.07 3.14 -35.81
C TRP A 43 -6.94 1.93 -35.42
N ALA A 44 -6.47 0.69 -35.62
CA ALA A 44 -7.17 -0.53 -35.21
C ALA A 44 -7.22 -0.70 -33.67
N ILE A 45 -6.20 -0.19 -32.97
CA ILE A 45 -6.13 -0.17 -31.51
C ILE A 45 -7.06 0.92 -30.97
N ARG A 46 -7.18 2.08 -31.63
CA ARG A 46 -8.05 3.19 -31.21
C ARG A 46 -9.52 2.78 -31.02
N TRP A 47 -10.07 1.95 -31.90
CA TRP A 47 -11.46 1.50 -31.79
C TRP A 47 -11.70 0.61 -30.56
N HIS A 48 -10.86 -0.42 -30.39
CA HIS A 48 -10.88 -1.30 -29.21
C HIS A 48 -10.59 -0.51 -27.93
N VAL A 49 -9.63 0.40 -27.98
CA VAL A 49 -9.28 1.30 -26.88
C VAL A 49 -10.43 2.22 -26.51
N MET A 50 -11.18 2.76 -27.48
CA MET A 50 -12.36 3.59 -27.21
C MET A 50 -13.51 2.78 -26.60
N GLN A 51 -13.73 1.55 -27.04
CA GLN A 51 -14.73 0.66 -26.42
C GLN A 51 -14.34 0.29 -24.99
N ILE A 52 -13.08 -0.11 -24.76
CA ILE A 52 -12.62 -0.41 -23.41
C ILE A 52 -12.59 0.86 -22.54
N ARG A 53 -12.30 2.05 -23.10
CA ARG A 53 -12.42 3.33 -22.38
C ARG A 53 -13.86 3.56 -21.91
N ARG A 54 -14.86 3.27 -22.75
CA ARG A 54 -16.27 3.38 -22.35
C ARG A 54 -16.62 2.38 -21.24
N LEU A 55 -16.12 1.15 -21.32
CA LEU A 55 -16.34 0.13 -20.30
C LEU A 55 -15.65 0.48 -18.96
N LEU A 56 -14.40 0.95 -19.01
CA LEU A 56 -13.61 1.29 -17.82
C LEU A 56 -14.05 2.60 -17.18
N ALA A 57 -14.54 3.56 -17.97
CA ALA A 57 -15.15 4.80 -17.47
C ALA A 57 -16.60 4.60 -17.02
N TYR A 58 -17.16 3.40 -17.17
CA TYR A 58 -18.52 3.12 -16.75
C TYR A 58 -18.65 3.32 -15.23
N PRO A 59 -19.65 4.08 -14.76
CA PRO A 59 -19.82 4.35 -13.36
C PRO A 59 -20.22 3.08 -12.62
N LEU A 60 -19.58 2.82 -11.48
CA LEU A 60 -19.99 1.73 -10.60
C LEU A 60 -21.26 2.09 -9.82
N PRO A 61 -22.07 1.11 -9.39
CA PRO A 61 -23.20 1.34 -8.51
C PRO A 61 -22.83 2.14 -7.26
N ARG A 62 -23.76 2.98 -6.76
CA ARG A 62 -23.59 3.86 -5.59
C ARG A 62 -22.87 3.25 -4.37
N PRO A 63 -23.07 1.98 -3.95
CA PRO A 63 -22.31 1.41 -2.82
C PRO A 63 -20.79 1.47 -3.00
N PHE A 64 -20.29 1.33 -4.22
CA PHE A 64 -18.86 1.42 -4.53
C PHE A 64 -18.34 2.86 -4.43
N GLY A 65 -19.20 3.86 -4.66
CA GLY A 65 -18.86 5.27 -4.45
C GLY A 65 -18.50 5.59 -3.01
N HIS A 66 -19.15 4.96 -2.02
CA HIS A 66 -18.79 5.08 -0.60
C HIS A 66 -17.42 4.49 -0.28
N LEU A 67 -17.00 3.48 -1.04
CA LEU A 67 -15.66 2.89 -0.95
C LEU A 67 -14.63 3.68 -1.77
N ASP A 68 -15.00 4.84 -2.32
CA ASP A 68 -14.14 5.66 -3.18
C ASP A 68 -13.80 4.94 -4.50
N MET A 69 -14.77 4.22 -5.08
CA MET A 69 -14.70 3.58 -6.39
C MET A 69 -15.86 4.08 -7.26
N ALA A 70 -15.59 5.11 -8.06
CA ALA A 70 -16.55 5.73 -8.95
C ALA A 70 -16.66 5.03 -10.31
N THR A 71 -15.59 4.38 -10.79
CA THR A 71 -15.54 3.79 -12.13
C THR A 71 -15.05 2.34 -12.12
N VAL A 72 -15.43 1.56 -13.14
CA VAL A 72 -14.94 0.18 -13.34
C VAL A 72 -13.41 0.12 -13.36
N GLN A 73 -12.73 1.14 -13.89
CA GLN A 73 -11.27 1.27 -13.81
C GLN A 73 -10.75 1.30 -12.36
N GLN A 74 -11.36 2.13 -11.51
CA GLN A 74 -10.97 2.19 -10.10
C GLN A 74 -11.27 0.86 -9.40
N GLY A 75 -12.42 0.25 -9.69
CA GLY A 75 -12.77 -1.07 -9.19
C GLY A 75 -11.77 -2.16 -9.59
N SER A 76 -11.32 -2.17 -10.85
CA SER A 76 -10.34 -3.15 -11.33
C SER A 76 -8.95 -2.92 -10.73
N MET A 77 -8.52 -1.67 -10.55
CA MET A 77 -7.27 -1.34 -9.86
C MET A 77 -7.30 -1.76 -8.39
N VAL A 78 -8.43 -1.60 -7.70
CA VAL A 78 -8.63 -2.09 -6.34
C VAL A 78 -8.61 -3.62 -6.31
N ALA A 79 -9.31 -4.28 -7.23
CA ALA A 79 -9.29 -5.74 -7.32
C ALA A 79 -7.87 -6.28 -7.55
N LEU A 80 -7.07 -5.61 -8.39
CA LEU A 80 -5.67 -5.94 -8.62
C LEU A 80 -4.81 -5.73 -7.37
N LEU A 81 -4.98 -4.58 -6.68
CA LEU A 81 -4.28 -4.29 -5.43
C LEU A 81 -4.64 -5.33 -4.35
N LEU A 82 -5.91 -5.69 -4.21
CA LEU A 82 -6.38 -6.72 -3.31
C LEU A 82 -5.79 -8.07 -3.69
N THR A 83 -5.76 -8.43 -4.97
CA THR A 83 -5.15 -9.68 -5.44
C THR A 83 -3.66 -9.73 -5.08
N ALA A 84 -2.92 -8.66 -5.34
CA ALA A 84 -1.50 -8.54 -5.00
C ALA A 84 -1.24 -8.57 -3.48
N ASN A 85 -2.25 -8.27 -2.65
CA ASN A 85 -2.15 -8.28 -1.19
C ASN A 85 -2.64 -9.60 -0.55
N ILE A 86 -3.69 -10.21 -1.10
CA ILE A 86 -4.30 -11.45 -0.61
C ILE A 86 -3.49 -12.65 -1.06
N LEU A 87 -3.02 -12.65 -2.31
CA LEU A 87 -2.30 -13.80 -2.86
C LEU A 87 -1.02 -14.13 -2.06
N PRO A 88 -0.13 -13.17 -1.74
CA PRO A 88 1.03 -13.45 -0.89
C PRO A 88 0.66 -13.71 0.58
N LEU A 89 -0.52 -13.30 1.05
CA LEU A 89 -0.98 -13.57 2.41
C LEU A 89 -1.53 -15.00 2.55
N VAL A 90 -2.25 -15.51 1.55
CA VAL A 90 -2.99 -16.78 1.62
C VAL A 90 -2.18 -17.94 1.03
N LEU A 91 -1.41 -17.72 -0.04
CA LEU A 91 -0.69 -18.80 -0.72
C LEU A 91 0.30 -19.50 0.21
N ARG A 92 0.05 -20.77 0.53
CA ARG A 92 0.91 -21.61 1.39
C ARG A 92 1.01 -21.13 2.84
N THR A 93 -0.01 -20.44 3.35
CA THR A 93 -0.06 -20.10 4.78
C THR A 93 -0.63 -21.28 5.56
N ARG A 94 0.28 -22.06 6.16
CA ARG A 94 -0.07 -23.27 6.94
C ARG A 94 -0.08 -23.04 8.45
N SER A 95 0.32 -21.86 8.92
CA SER A 95 0.38 -21.54 10.35
C SER A 95 0.12 -20.05 10.62
N TRP A 96 -0.42 -19.76 11.80
CA TRP A 96 -0.65 -18.40 12.30
C TRP A 96 0.63 -17.58 12.38
N ALA A 97 1.76 -18.18 12.75
CA ALA A 97 3.08 -17.53 12.72
C ALA A 97 3.50 -17.10 11.31
N THR A 98 3.15 -17.88 10.29
CA THR A 98 3.43 -17.54 8.89
C THR A 98 2.52 -16.39 8.43
N ALA A 99 1.24 -16.41 8.78
CA ALA A 99 0.30 -15.32 8.52
C ALA A 99 0.76 -14.01 9.17
N HIS A 100 1.17 -14.09 10.45
CA HIS A 100 1.67 -12.97 11.25
C HIS A 100 2.86 -12.26 10.59
N ARG A 101 3.87 -13.02 10.16
CA ARG A 101 5.05 -12.48 9.46
C ARG A 101 4.69 -11.91 8.09
N ARG A 102 3.80 -12.55 7.36
CA ARG A 102 3.40 -12.10 6.01
C ARG A 102 2.60 -10.81 6.05
N ALA A 103 1.66 -10.69 6.99
CA ALA A 103 0.92 -9.46 7.24
C ALA A 103 1.88 -8.30 7.59
N ALA A 104 2.88 -8.54 8.44
CA ALA A 104 3.91 -7.54 8.76
C ALA A 104 4.64 -7.05 7.50
N ASN A 105 5.11 -7.98 6.66
CA ASN A 105 5.84 -7.64 5.44
C ASN A 105 4.94 -6.87 4.45
N LEU A 106 3.68 -7.28 4.29
CA LEU A 106 2.72 -6.60 3.42
C LEU A 106 2.38 -5.20 3.93
N ALA A 107 2.26 -5.00 5.25
CA ALA A 107 2.10 -3.67 5.83
C ALA A 107 3.27 -2.76 5.44
N VAL A 108 4.51 -3.21 5.61
CA VAL A 108 5.69 -2.40 5.25
C VAL A 108 5.78 -2.15 3.74
N MET A 109 5.45 -3.14 2.90
CA MET A 109 5.50 -2.98 1.44
C MET A 109 4.44 -2.01 0.91
N ASN A 110 3.23 -1.97 1.48
CA ASN A 110 2.22 -0.97 1.13
C ASN A 110 2.52 0.41 1.76
N PHE A 111 3.34 0.45 2.81
CA PHE A 111 3.74 1.69 3.46
C PHE A 111 4.78 2.46 2.66
N VAL A 112 5.66 1.76 1.93
CA VAL A 112 6.69 2.38 1.07
C VAL A 112 6.07 3.38 0.07
N PRO A 113 5.06 3.03 -0.76
CA PRO A 113 4.39 3.97 -1.66
C PRO A 113 3.75 5.20 -1.00
N LEU A 114 3.37 5.11 0.29
CA LEU A 114 2.81 6.26 1.01
C LEU A 114 3.85 7.34 1.28
N TRP A 115 5.13 6.96 1.30
CA TRP A 115 6.24 7.83 1.66
C TRP A 115 7.22 8.11 0.52
N THR A 116 7.33 7.26 -0.51
CA THR A 116 8.30 7.39 -1.61
C THR A 116 8.04 8.52 -2.61
N GLY A 117 7.61 9.70 -2.17
CA GLY A 117 7.58 10.90 -3.02
C GLY A 117 6.56 10.89 -4.16
N TRP A 118 5.82 9.80 -4.38
CA TRP A 118 4.74 9.76 -5.38
C TRP A 118 3.64 10.79 -5.05
N THR A 119 3.46 11.05 -3.76
CA THR A 119 2.55 12.06 -3.18
C THR A 119 3.04 13.50 -3.30
N PHE A 120 4.31 13.76 -3.64
CA PHE A 120 4.92 15.09 -3.51
C PHE A 120 5.39 15.74 -4.84
N GLY A 121 4.94 15.20 -5.98
CA GLY A 121 4.84 15.96 -7.23
C GLY A 121 5.80 15.61 -8.36
N PHE A 122 7.02 15.14 -8.09
CA PHE A 122 8.01 14.95 -9.17
C PHE A 122 7.69 13.77 -10.12
N PRO A 123 7.42 12.54 -9.65
CA PRO A 123 7.09 11.42 -10.55
C PRO A 123 5.69 11.57 -11.19
N ALA A 124 4.73 12.14 -10.44
CA ALA A 124 3.38 12.36 -10.92
C ALA A 124 3.34 13.39 -12.06
N HIS A 125 4.14 14.47 -11.97
CA HIS A 125 4.27 15.45 -13.04
C HIS A 125 4.97 14.86 -14.27
N LEU A 126 6.04 14.08 -14.09
CA LEU A 126 6.79 13.45 -15.18
C LEU A 126 5.96 12.40 -15.94
N LEU A 127 5.14 11.65 -15.20
CA LEU A 127 4.21 10.68 -15.77
C LEU A 127 2.90 11.34 -16.22
N GLY A 128 2.62 12.60 -15.88
CA GLY A 128 1.32 13.25 -16.13
C GLY A 128 0.15 12.54 -15.44
N ILE A 129 0.35 12.03 -14.21
CA ILE A 129 -0.69 11.43 -13.39
C ILE A 129 -1.41 12.55 -12.64
N ASP A 130 -2.75 12.56 -12.71
CA ASP A 130 -3.56 13.56 -12.03
C ASP A 130 -3.42 13.47 -10.50
N TRP A 131 -3.41 14.62 -9.83
CA TRP A 131 -3.38 14.70 -8.37
C TRP A 131 -4.52 13.94 -7.69
N SER A 132 -5.70 13.88 -8.33
CA SER A 132 -6.85 13.11 -7.85
C SER A 132 -6.56 11.60 -7.85
N ALA A 133 -5.86 11.09 -8.87
CA ALA A 133 -5.46 9.69 -8.95
C ALA A 133 -4.37 9.34 -7.93
N VAL A 134 -3.41 10.24 -7.70
CA VAL A 134 -2.38 10.07 -6.65
C VAL A 134 -3.03 10.05 -5.26
N ALA A 135 -3.92 11.00 -4.98
CA ALA A 135 -4.64 11.05 -3.71
C ALA A 135 -5.52 9.81 -3.50
N TRP A 136 -6.16 9.31 -4.56
CA TRP A 136 -6.92 8.08 -4.54
C TRP A 136 -6.04 6.86 -4.23
N MET A 137 -4.89 6.73 -4.90
CA MET A 137 -3.92 5.66 -4.62
C MET A 137 -3.41 5.72 -3.18
N HIS A 138 -3.07 6.91 -2.68
CA HIS A 138 -2.62 7.12 -1.30
C HIS A 138 -3.65 6.61 -0.29
N ARG A 139 -4.94 6.90 -0.49
CA ARG A 139 -6.01 6.39 0.39
C ARG A 139 -6.09 4.86 0.37
N TRP A 140 -5.96 4.23 -0.79
CA TRP A 140 -6.02 2.76 -0.91
C TRP A 140 -4.80 2.05 -0.33
N PHE A 141 -3.59 2.54 -0.58
CA PHE A 141 -2.39 2.03 0.08
C PHE A 141 -2.47 2.22 1.61
N GLY A 142 -2.98 3.36 2.08
CA GLY A 142 -3.21 3.62 3.51
C GLY A 142 -4.14 2.59 4.14
N ARG A 143 -5.27 2.30 3.49
CA ARG A 143 -6.21 1.24 3.93
C ARG A 143 -5.52 -0.12 4.02
N MET A 144 -4.71 -0.50 3.02
CA MET A 144 -3.98 -1.78 3.05
C MET A 144 -2.98 -1.86 4.21
N VAL A 145 -2.23 -0.77 4.47
CA VAL A 145 -1.31 -0.70 5.62
C VAL A 145 -2.06 -0.91 6.92
N ILE A 146 -3.19 -0.24 7.12
CA ILE A 146 -4.00 -0.35 8.33
C ILE A 146 -4.52 -1.78 8.51
N ILE A 147 -5.12 -2.37 7.46
CA ILE A 147 -5.67 -3.73 7.50
C ILE A 147 -4.58 -4.74 7.88
N HIS A 148 -3.41 -4.70 7.23
CA HIS A 148 -2.32 -5.63 7.52
C HIS A 148 -1.68 -5.39 8.89
N SER A 149 -1.59 -4.13 9.33
CA SER A 149 -1.07 -3.77 10.67
C SER A 149 -2.01 -4.26 11.77
N VAL A 150 -3.33 -4.09 11.60
CA VAL A 150 -4.34 -4.61 12.54
C VAL A 150 -4.31 -6.13 12.57
N LEU A 151 -4.24 -6.80 11.41
CA LEU A 151 -4.12 -8.26 11.35
C LEU A 151 -2.85 -8.76 12.04
N HIS A 152 -1.72 -8.10 11.81
CA HIS A 152 -0.45 -8.40 12.47
C HIS A 152 -0.53 -8.24 13.99
N GLY A 153 -1.09 -7.13 14.46
CA GLY A 153 -1.28 -6.85 15.89
C GLY A 153 -2.26 -7.81 16.56
N ALA A 154 -3.38 -8.11 15.90
CA ALA A 154 -4.38 -9.03 16.41
C ALA A 154 -3.81 -10.44 16.61
N ILE A 155 -3.05 -10.97 15.65
CA ILE A 155 -2.40 -12.28 15.79
C ILE A 155 -1.35 -12.26 16.92
N ALA A 156 -0.61 -11.16 17.10
CA ALA A 156 0.36 -11.03 18.18
C ALA A 156 -0.31 -11.02 19.57
N ILE A 157 -1.38 -10.24 19.74
CA ILE A 157 -2.06 -10.08 21.02
C ILE A 157 -2.86 -11.33 21.39
N LEU A 158 -3.55 -11.93 20.41
CA LEU A 158 -4.38 -13.12 20.64
C LEU A 158 -3.56 -14.42 20.71
N GLY A 159 -2.36 -14.44 20.10
CA GLY A 159 -1.49 -15.61 20.09
C GLY A 159 -0.84 -15.92 21.44
N ASP A 160 -0.52 -14.88 22.22
CA ASP A 160 0.21 -15.03 23.49
C ASP A 160 -0.69 -15.23 24.71
N GLY A 161 -2.03 -15.13 24.55
CA GLY A 161 -3.02 -15.31 25.62
C GLY A 161 -2.94 -14.32 26.79
N GLN A 162 -1.99 -13.37 26.77
CA GLN A 162 -1.70 -12.38 27.82
C GLN A 162 -1.59 -10.97 27.23
N PRO A 163 -2.73 -10.36 26.83
CA PRO A 163 -2.76 -9.14 26.03
C PRO A 163 -2.12 -7.93 26.72
N VAL A 164 -2.29 -7.81 28.05
CA VAL A 164 -1.77 -6.67 28.83
C VAL A 164 -0.24 -6.68 28.90
N GLN A 165 0.35 -7.87 29.05
CA GLN A 165 1.80 -8.03 29.10
C GLN A 165 2.44 -7.80 27.72
N ALA A 166 1.79 -8.30 26.65
CA ALA A 166 2.23 -8.09 25.27
C ALA A 166 2.26 -6.60 24.90
N VAL A 167 1.23 -5.82 25.26
CA VAL A 167 1.20 -4.36 25.01
C VAL A 167 2.31 -3.64 25.77
N ARG A 168 2.55 -4.00 27.03
CA ARG A 168 3.58 -3.36 27.87
C ARG A 168 5.01 -3.64 27.38
N GLN A 169 5.26 -4.85 26.86
CA GLN A 169 6.56 -5.22 26.30
C GLN A 169 6.77 -4.66 24.87
N HIS A 170 5.68 -4.30 24.18
CA HIS A 170 5.69 -3.87 22.78
C HIS A 170 5.04 -2.50 22.58
N TYR A 171 5.42 -1.51 23.41
CA TYR A 171 4.86 -0.17 23.36
C TYR A 171 5.12 0.56 22.02
N VAL A 172 6.28 0.33 21.38
CA VAL A 172 6.63 0.97 20.09
C VAL A 172 5.71 0.53 18.93
N PRO A 173 5.54 -0.78 18.63
CA PRO A 173 4.59 -1.19 17.60
C PRO A 173 3.14 -0.90 17.99
N PHE A 174 2.82 -0.82 19.29
CA PHE A 174 1.50 -0.36 19.74
C PHE A 174 1.27 1.12 19.39
N LEU A 175 2.26 2.00 19.60
CA LEU A 175 2.21 3.40 19.16
C LEU A 175 2.06 3.52 17.63
N ALA A 176 2.75 2.66 16.88
CA ALA A 176 2.59 2.57 15.42
C ALA A 176 1.14 2.17 15.04
N ALA A 177 0.58 1.17 15.70
CA ALA A 177 -0.80 0.74 15.44
C ALA A 177 -1.82 1.85 15.78
N CYS A 178 -1.68 2.50 16.94
CA CYS A 178 -2.56 3.58 17.37
C CYS A 178 -2.51 4.77 16.39
N SER A 179 -1.33 5.20 15.97
CA SER A 179 -1.19 6.29 15.00
C SER A 179 -1.87 5.96 13.65
N MET A 180 -1.71 4.72 13.15
CA MET A 180 -2.37 4.27 11.92
C MET A 180 -3.90 4.19 12.04
N VAL A 181 -4.43 3.74 13.18
CA VAL A 181 -5.88 3.65 13.39
C VAL A 181 -6.49 5.04 13.56
N LEU A 182 -5.85 5.93 14.32
CA LEU A 182 -6.34 7.29 14.57
C LEU A 182 -6.32 8.18 13.32
N ILE A 183 -5.54 7.82 12.29
CA ILE A 183 -5.56 8.57 11.02
C ILE A 183 -6.88 8.42 10.27
N VAL A 184 -7.64 7.32 10.49
CA VAL A 184 -8.91 7.04 9.83
C VAL A 184 -9.99 8.08 10.17
N PRO A 185 -10.34 8.34 11.44
CA PRO A 185 -11.33 9.36 11.77
C PRO A 185 -10.89 10.77 11.35
N VAL A 186 -9.59 11.08 11.43
CA VAL A 186 -9.02 12.37 10.99
C VAL A 186 -9.19 12.60 9.49
N THR A 187 -9.18 11.54 8.69
CA THR A 187 -9.30 11.59 7.23
C THR A 187 -10.73 11.38 6.72
N LEU A 188 -11.72 11.25 7.62
CA LEU A 188 -13.13 11.18 7.23
C LEU A 188 -13.54 12.48 6.52
N HIS A 189 -14.30 12.33 5.44
CA HIS A 189 -14.75 13.45 4.63
C HIS A 189 -15.48 14.53 5.46
N ALA A 190 -16.30 14.10 6.42
CA ALA A 190 -17.01 15.02 7.33
C ALA A 190 -16.05 15.87 8.18
N VAL A 191 -14.99 15.25 8.72
CA VAL A 191 -13.99 15.94 9.57
C VAL A 191 -13.14 16.87 8.73
N VAL A 192 -12.63 16.40 7.58
CA VAL A 192 -11.81 17.21 6.67
C VAL A 192 -12.60 18.41 6.13
N ARG A 193 -13.89 18.23 5.81
CA ARG A 193 -14.76 19.32 5.34
C ARG A 193 -15.02 20.37 6.43
N ARG A 194 -15.14 19.94 7.69
CA ARG A 194 -15.44 20.83 8.82
C ARG A 194 -14.20 21.54 9.36
N TYR A 195 -13.06 20.86 9.42
CA TYR A 195 -11.81 21.35 10.02
C TYR A 195 -10.57 21.00 9.17
N PRO A 196 -10.44 21.53 7.95
CA PRO A 196 -9.42 21.08 6.99
C PRO A 196 -7.98 21.27 7.48
N GLN A 197 -7.66 22.42 8.07
CA GLN A 197 -6.31 22.70 8.57
C GLN A 197 -5.92 21.81 9.75
N LEU A 198 -6.87 21.58 10.66
CA LEU A 198 -6.66 20.73 11.83
C LEU A 198 -6.50 19.27 11.41
N ALA A 199 -7.35 18.80 10.50
CA ALA A 199 -7.29 17.44 9.97
C ALA A 199 -5.93 17.17 9.29
N MET A 200 -5.43 18.11 8.49
CA MET A 200 -4.11 17.95 7.85
C MET A 200 -2.96 17.97 8.86
N LYS A 201 -2.98 18.86 9.87
CA LYS A 201 -1.96 18.88 10.93
C LYS A 201 -1.91 17.55 11.69
N PHE A 202 -3.07 17.02 12.09
CA PHE A 202 -3.13 15.70 12.74
C PHE A 202 -2.71 14.58 11.80
N HIS A 203 -3.10 14.62 10.52
CA HIS A 203 -2.67 13.63 9.54
C HIS A 203 -1.14 13.57 9.41
N TYR A 204 -0.47 14.73 9.31
CA TYR A 204 0.99 14.80 9.26
C TYR A 204 1.64 14.31 10.55
N LEU A 205 1.14 14.74 11.71
CA LEU A 205 1.66 14.31 13.00
C LEU A 205 1.55 12.79 13.16
N LEU A 206 0.35 12.23 12.95
CA LEU A 206 0.08 10.79 13.04
C LEU A 206 0.89 10.01 12.00
N GLY A 207 0.99 10.52 10.77
CA GLY A 207 1.83 9.94 9.73
C GLY A 207 3.29 9.87 10.15
N ALA A 208 3.87 10.98 10.60
CA ALA A 208 5.26 11.05 11.04
C ALA A 208 5.54 10.15 12.25
N THR A 209 4.68 10.16 13.26
CA THR A 209 4.76 9.24 14.41
C THR A 209 4.69 7.79 13.97
N GLY A 210 3.78 7.47 13.06
CA GLY A 210 3.62 6.14 12.49
C GLY A 210 4.85 5.66 11.72
N LEU A 211 5.45 6.53 10.89
CA LEU A 211 6.69 6.24 10.18
C LEU A 211 7.86 6.00 11.14
N ALA A 212 8.05 6.90 12.10
CA ALA A 212 9.16 6.80 13.05
C ALA A 212 9.07 5.52 13.88
N SER A 213 7.88 5.26 14.45
CA SER A 213 7.63 4.06 15.26
C SER A 213 7.74 2.76 14.46
N MET A 214 7.21 2.72 13.23
CA MET A 214 7.33 1.56 12.34
C MET A 214 8.79 1.32 11.93
N SER A 215 9.52 2.37 11.56
CA SER A 215 10.93 2.26 11.16
C SER A 215 11.79 1.77 12.32
N TYR A 216 11.57 2.31 13.52
CA TYR A 216 12.24 1.85 14.73
C TYR A 216 11.90 0.39 15.05
N HIS A 217 10.64 -0.01 14.94
CA HIS A 217 10.21 -1.38 15.18
C HIS A 217 10.86 -2.37 14.19
N VAL A 218 10.87 -2.04 12.90
CA VAL A 218 11.49 -2.85 11.84
C VAL A 218 13.01 -2.95 12.04
N TRP A 219 13.65 -1.85 12.44
CA TRP A 219 15.07 -1.80 12.81
C TRP A 219 15.39 -2.72 14.01
N MET A 220 14.64 -2.60 15.10
CA MET A 220 14.83 -3.40 16.31
C MET A 220 14.67 -4.90 16.03
N ARG A 221 13.76 -5.27 15.12
CA ARG A 221 13.54 -6.66 14.69
C ARG A 221 14.54 -7.17 13.65
N ARG A 222 15.53 -6.35 13.26
CA ARG A 222 16.54 -6.64 12.20
C ARG A 222 15.91 -7.22 10.92
N SER A 223 14.72 -6.74 10.57
CA SER A 223 13.97 -7.30 9.45
C SER A 223 14.58 -6.85 8.12
N LYS A 224 14.60 -7.75 7.12
CA LYS A 224 15.03 -7.43 5.75
C LYS A 224 14.20 -6.31 5.11
N CYS A 225 12.97 -6.09 5.59
CA CYS A 225 12.10 -4.98 5.15
C CYS A 225 12.62 -3.59 5.53
N LEU A 226 13.60 -3.50 6.44
CA LEU A 226 14.29 -2.26 6.78
C LEU A 226 14.91 -1.61 5.53
N TRP A 227 15.52 -2.41 4.66
CA TRP A 227 16.16 -1.90 3.44
C TRP A 227 15.17 -1.26 2.48
N CYS A 228 13.91 -1.72 2.46
CA CYS A 228 12.86 -1.07 1.69
C CYS A 228 12.50 0.31 2.25
N LEU A 229 12.49 0.47 3.58
CA LEU A 229 12.24 1.76 4.24
C LEU A 229 13.44 2.72 4.10
N VAL A 230 14.66 2.21 4.22
CA VAL A 230 15.89 2.99 4.01
C VAL A 230 16.01 3.45 2.56
N ALA A 231 15.74 2.57 1.59
CA ALA A 231 15.71 2.95 0.18
C ALA A 231 14.64 4.02 -0.09
N ALA A 232 13.46 3.90 0.53
CA ALA A 232 12.41 4.90 0.44
C ALA A 232 12.84 6.25 1.02
N ALA A 233 13.45 6.26 2.21
CA ALA A 233 13.94 7.47 2.85
C ALA A 233 15.09 8.13 2.06
N ALA A 234 16.03 7.34 1.54
CA ALA A 234 17.14 7.83 0.72
C ALA A 234 16.66 8.44 -0.61
N TYR A 235 15.62 7.85 -1.22
CA TYR A 235 14.98 8.43 -2.41
C TYR A 235 14.37 9.81 -2.11
N ILE A 236 13.75 10.01 -0.95
CA ILE A 236 13.20 11.31 -0.52
C ILE A 236 14.33 12.33 -0.32
N SER A 237 15.40 11.97 0.41
CA SER A 237 16.51 12.87 0.71
C SER A 237 17.29 13.30 -0.53
N SER A 238 17.35 12.46 -1.57
CA SER A 238 18.02 12.79 -2.84
C SER A 238 17.19 13.70 -3.76
N HIS A 239 15.86 13.78 -3.56
CA HIS A 239 14.94 14.54 -4.42
C HIS A 239 14.31 15.76 -3.73
N ASN A 240 14.64 16.01 -2.46
CA ASN A 240 14.29 17.23 -1.71
C ASN A 240 15.52 17.75 -0.91
N PRO A 241 16.50 18.40 -1.57
CA PRO A 241 17.68 18.93 -0.90
C PRO A 241 17.36 20.05 0.13
N ASP A 242 16.16 20.62 0.08
CA ASP A 242 15.74 21.74 0.93
C ASP A 242 15.17 21.31 2.29
N PHE A 243 14.91 20.02 2.52
CA PHE A 243 14.39 19.54 3.81
C PHE A 243 15.47 19.49 4.91
N LEU A 244 16.74 19.53 4.54
CA LEU A 244 17.90 19.60 5.44
C LEU A 244 18.43 21.03 5.63
N ARG A 245 17.79 22.05 5.03
CA ARG A 245 18.20 23.46 5.10
C ARG A 245 17.09 24.37 5.62
N ARG A 246 16.40 23.97 6.68
CA ARG A 246 15.67 24.95 7.51
C ARG A 246 16.16 24.81 8.95
N PRO A 247 16.76 25.87 9.53
CA PRO A 247 17.10 25.90 10.94
C PRO A 247 15.86 25.84 11.83
#